data_AF-A0AAV2QXQ7-F1
#
_entry.id   AF-A0AAV2QXQ7-F1
#
_cell.length_a   1.000
_cell.length_b   1.000
_cell.length_c   1.000
_cell.angle_alpha   90.00
_cell.angle_beta   90.00
_cell.angle_gamma   90.00
#
_symmetry.space_group_name_H-M   'P 1'
#
loop_
_entity.id
_entity.type
_entity.pdbx_description
1 polymer ?
#
loop_
_entity_poly.entity_id
_entity_poly.type
_entity_poly.pdbx_seq_one_letter_code
_entity_poly.pdbx_strand_id
1 'polypeptide(L)'
;QEDWGAVSRLLELVRLEDELGCGLRLMCELAQDDDPQTQEELSILNLVEPWSAVRPGEGLLPSGALGEYVGAAVIGRGGEDCAANYNACPMNATDIMNNVMKMLP
;
A
#
# COMPACT_ATOMS: atom_id res chain seq x y z
N GLN A 1 18.70 -11.07 2.94
CA GLN A 1 17.59 -11.50 3.82
C GLN A 1 16.85 -10.23 4.16
N GLU A 2 15.65 -10.06 3.63
CA GLU A 2 14.80 -8.93 3.99
C GLU A 2 14.34 -9.10 5.44
N ASP A 3 14.55 -8.08 6.27
CA ASP A 3 14.08 -8.06 7.65
C ASP A 3 12.61 -7.63 7.68
N TRP A 4 11.73 -8.59 7.48
CA TRP A 4 10.28 -8.38 7.53
C TRP A 4 9.78 -7.89 8.89
N GLY A 5 10.54 -8.14 9.96
CA GLY A 5 10.25 -7.55 11.27
C GLY A 5 10.46 -6.04 11.27
N ALA A 6 11.49 -5.54 10.58
CA ALA A 6 11.72 -4.11 10.41
C ALA A 6 10.64 -3.47 9.52
N VAL A 7 10.24 -4.12 8.43
CA VAL A 7 9.15 -3.64 7.56
C VAL A 7 7.84 -3.55 8.34
N SER A 8 7.49 -4.60 9.09
CA SER A 8 6.28 -4.59 9.91
C SER A 8 6.29 -3.44 10.92
N ARG A 9 7.40 -3.21 11.64
CA ARG A 9 7.52 -2.07 12.56
C ARG A 9 7.44 -0.71 11.87
N LEU A 10 8.02 -0.59 10.68
CA LEU A 10 7.93 0.63 9.88
C LEU A 10 6.48 0.91 9.50
N LEU A 11 5.77 -0.08 8.97
CA LEU A 11 4.37 0.07 8.57
C LEU A 11 3.45 0.38 9.76
N GLU A 12 3.73 -0.15 10.95
CA GLU A 12 3.02 0.25 12.17
C GLU A 12 3.21 1.74 12.48
N LEU A 13 4.44 2.25 12.38
CA LEU A 13 4.70 3.68 12.58
C LEU A 13 4.00 4.54 11.52
N VAL A 14 4.05 4.13 10.24
CA VAL A 14 3.34 4.83 9.17
C VAL A 14 1.83 4.82 9.44
N ARG A 15 1.28 3.66 9.82
CA ARG A 15 -0.15 3.51 10.08
C ARG A 15 -0.64 4.37 11.25
N LEU A 16 0.18 4.52 12.29
CA LEU A 16 -0.10 5.38 13.45
C LEU A 16 -0.19 6.86 13.07
N GLU A 17 0.65 7.33 12.16
CA GLU A 17 0.67 8.72 11.69
C GLU A 17 -0.34 8.97 10.55
N ASP A 18 -0.77 7.92 9.85
CA ASP A 18 -1.71 7.98 8.74
C ASP A 18 -3.18 7.99 9.20
N GLU A 19 -3.58 9.05 9.91
CA GLU A 19 -4.94 9.17 10.48
C GLU A 19 -6.05 9.07 9.41
N LEU A 20 -5.77 9.49 8.17
CA LEU A 20 -6.72 9.52 7.07
C LEU A 20 -6.68 8.25 6.18
N GLY A 21 -5.78 7.31 6.44
CA GLY A 21 -5.64 6.08 5.66
C GLY A 21 -5.10 6.31 4.24
N CYS A 22 -4.38 7.40 4.00
CA CYS A 22 -3.80 7.72 2.69
C CYS A 22 -2.71 6.74 2.25
N GLY A 23 -1.97 6.14 3.18
CA GLY A 23 -1.02 5.08 2.85
C GLY A 23 -1.73 3.82 2.35
N LEU A 24 -2.87 3.46 2.94
CA LEU A 24 -3.67 2.33 2.46
C LEU A 24 -4.31 2.64 1.09
N ARG A 25 -4.81 3.86 0.90
CA ARG A 25 -5.32 4.33 -0.40
C ARG A 25 -4.24 4.26 -1.48
N LEU A 26 -3.04 4.79 -1.19
CA LEU A 26 -1.89 4.73 -2.08
C LEU A 26 -1.58 3.28 -2.48
N MET A 27 -1.47 2.39 -1.50
CA MET A 27 -1.17 0.98 -1.75
C MET A 27 -2.22 0.30 -2.64
N CYS A 28 -3.50 0.60 -2.40
CA CYS A 28 -4.60 0.09 -3.21
C CYS A 28 -4.52 0.59 -4.65
N GLU A 29 -4.41 1.90 -4.85
CA GLU A 29 -4.42 2.50 -6.19
C GLU A 29 -3.15 2.12 -6.98
N LEU A 30 -1.97 2.04 -6.34
CA LEU A 30 -0.76 1.54 -7.00
C LEU A 30 -0.87 0.06 -7.41
N ALA A 31 -1.56 -0.75 -6.61
CA ALA A 31 -1.75 -2.16 -6.90
C ALA A 31 -2.84 -2.41 -7.96
N GLN A 32 -3.70 -1.42 -8.19
CA GLN A 32 -4.69 -1.39 -9.27
C GLN A 32 -4.09 -0.89 -10.60
N ASP A 33 -3.04 -0.08 -10.54
CA ASP A 33 -2.51 0.62 -11.71
C ASP A 33 -1.93 -0.36 -12.75
N ASP A 34 -2.54 -0.33 -13.93
CA ASP A 34 -2.12 -1.10 -15.12
C ASP A 34 -1.03 -0.36 -15.92
N ASP A 35 -0.74 0.91 -15.59
CA ASP A 35 0.30 1.70 -16.24
C ASP A 35 1.71 1.31 -15.74
N PRO A 36 2.77 1.60 -16.53
CA PRO A 36 4.14 1.36 -16.10
C PRO A 36 4.49 2.20 -14.86
N GLN A 37 4.65 1.52 -13.74
CA GLN A 37 5.02 2.13 -12.47
C GLN A 37 6.48 2.61 -12.47
N THR A 38 6.71 3.72 -11.77
CA THR A 38 8.04 4.22 -11.44
C THR A 38 8.78 3.27 -10.49
N GLN A 39 10.10 3.46 -10.35
CA GLN A 39 10.89 2.61 -9.44
C GLN A 39 10.45 2.81 -7.99
N GLU A 40 10.04 4.01 -7.62
CA GLU A 40 9.57 4.38 -6.29
C GLU A 40 8.22 3.74 -5.98
N GLU A 41 7.28 3.74 -6.93
CA GLU A 41 5.99 3.06 -6.80
C GLU A 41 6.15 1.55 -6.63
N LEU A 42 7.02 0.94 -7.45
CA LEU A 42 7.38 -0.47 -7.31
C LEU A 42 8.01 -0.76 -5.96
N SER A 43 8.88 0.13 -5.46
CA SER A 43 9.51 -0.04 -4.14
C SER A 43 8.48 -0.02 -3.01
N ILE A 44 7.41 0.76 -3.15
CA ILE A 44 6.30 0.79 -2.19
C ILE A 44 5.51 -0.52 -2.26
N LEU A 45 5.13 -1.00 -3.46
CA LEU A 45 4.43 -2.28 -3.60
C LEU A 45 5.27 -3.46 -3.07
N ASN A 46 6.58 -3.41 -3.25
CA ASN A 46 7.51 -4.44 -2.79
C ASN A 46 7.55 -4.58 -1.27
N LEU A 47 7.09 -3.58 -0.50
CA LEU A 47 6.95 -3.69 0.95
C LEU A 47 5.97 -4.80 1.36
N VAL A 48 5.02 -5.15 0.48
CA VAL A 48 3.95 -6.12 0.74
C VAL A 48 3.89 -7.25 -0.28
N GLU A 49 4.69 -7.21 -1.36
CA GLU A 49 4.63 -8.14 -2.48
C GLU A 49 4.60 -9.62 -2.08
N PRO A 50 5.43 -10.12 -1.13
CA PRO A 50 5.43 -11.54 -0.77
C PRO A 50 4.09 -12.06 -0.25
N TRP A 51 3.25 -11.16 0.29
CA TRP A 51 1.93 -11.49 0.83
C TRP A 51 0.78 -11.01 -0.06
N SER A 52 0.99 -9.97 -0.87
CA SER A 52 -0.06 -9.44 -1.76
C SER A 52 -0.31 -10.32 -3.00
N ALA A 53 0.58 -11.26 -3.30
CA ALA A 53 0.36 -12.28 -4.34
C ALA A 53 -0.66 -13.36 -3.93
N VAL A 54 -1.07 -13.37 -2.66
CA VAL A 54 -2.00 -14.35 -2.11
C VAL A 54 -3.44 -13.96 -2.47
N ARG A 55 -4.19 -14.91 -3.04
CA ARG A 55 -5.58 -14.65 -3.49
C ARG A 55 -6.56 -14.66 -2.31
N PRO A 56 -7.71 -13.95 -2.42
CA PRO A 56 -8.76 -14.07 -1.43
C PRO A 56 -9.17 -15.53 -1.19
N GLY A 57 -9.12 -15.97 0.07
CA GLY A 57 -9.41 -17.35 0.47
C GLY A 57 -8.21 -18.30 0.51
N GLU A 58 -7.02 -17.84 0.09
CA GLU A 58 -5.76 -18.56 0.27
C GLU A 58 -4.98 -17.94 1.43
N GLY A 59 -4.54 -18.75 2.40
CA GLY A 59 -3.64 -18.29 3.47
C GLY A 59 -4.24 -17.35 4.52
N LEU A 60 -3.37 -16.93 5.45
CA LEU A 60 -3.67 -15.92 6.47
C LEU A 60 -2.86 -14.67 6.15
N LEU A 61 -3.53 -13.53 6.12
CA LEU A 61 -2.83 -12.24 6.07
C LEU A 61 -2.02 -12.05 7.36
N PRO A 62 -0.86 -11.39 7.28
CA PRO A 62 -0.15 -10.97 8.48
C PRO A 62 -1.07 -10.08 9.35
N SER A 63 -0.85 -10.07 10.66
CA SER A 63 -1.61 -9.19 11.57
C SER A 63 -1.03 -7.78 11.61
N GLY A 64 -1.83 -6.81 12.09
CA GLY A 64 -1.40 -5.42 12.28
C GLY A 64 -1.33 -4.64 10.98
N ALA A 65 -0.58 -3.55 10.97
CA ALA A 65 -0.48 -2.63 9.84
C ALA A 65 -0.04 -3.35 8.54
N LEU A 66 0.93 -4.26 8.61
CA LEU A 66 1.36 -5.04 7.45
C LEU A 66 0.17 -5.78 6.79
N GLY A 67 -0.72 -6.36 7.60
CA GLY A 67 -1.95 -6.98 7.12
C GLY A 67 -2.89 -6.04 6.41
N GLU A 68 -3.06 -4.83 6.96
CA GLU A 68 -3.89 -3.78 6.36
C GLU A 68 -3.35 -3.35 5.00
N TYR A 69 -2.04 -3.12 4.88
CA TYR A 69 -1.40 -2.77 3.59
C TYR A 69 -1.48 -3.91 2.58
N VAL A 70 -1.29 -5.16 3.01
CA VAL A 70 -1.49 -6.32 2.12
C VAL A 70 -2.94 -6.37 1.64
N GLY A 71 -3.91 -6.18 2.54
CA GLY A 71 -5.33 -6.13 2.21
C GLY A 71 -5.64 -5.03 1.19
N ALA A 72 -5.07 -3.83 1.36
CA ALA A 72 -5.20 -2.74 0.41
C ALA A 72 -4.68 -3.11 -0.98
N ALA A 73 -3.49 -3.72 -1.07
CA ALA A 73 -2.93 -4.18 -2.34
C ALA A 73 -3.81 -5.25 -3.01
N VAL A 74 -4.40 -6.17 -2.23
CA VAL A 74 -5.32 -7.19 -2.77
C VAL A 74 -6.60 -6.58 -3.32
N ILE A 75 -7.19 -5.60 -2.63
CA ILE A 75 -8.37 -4.84 -3.09
C ILE A 75 -8.05 -4.14 -4.42
N GLY A 76 -6.90 -3.47 -4.50
CA GLY A 76 -6.42 -2.80 -5.71
C GLY A 76 -6.27 -3.74 -6.89
N ARG A 77 -5.55 -4.86 -6.71
CA ARG A 77 -5.41 -5.92 -7.74
C ARG A 77 -6.74 -6.56 -8.13
N GLY A 78 -7.72 -6.56 -7.22
CA GLY A 78 -9.08 -7.00 -7.48
C GLY A 78 -9.88 -6.06 -8.39
N GLY A 79 -9.36 -4.86 -8.66
CA GLY A 79 -10.04 -3.82 -9.44
C GLY A 79 -11.20 -3.16 -8.69
N GLU A 80 -11.22 -3.25 -7.36
CA GLU A 80 -12.22 -2.59 -6.54
C GLU A 80 -12.01 -1.07 -6.49
N ASP A 81 -13.03 -0.32 -6.06
CA ASP A 81 -12.94 1.13 -5.93
C ASP A 81 -12.14 1.52 -4.68
N CYS A 82 -10.85 1.81 -4.86
CA CYS A 82 -9.96 2.25 -3.79
C CYS A 82 -10.40 3.56 -3.13
N ALA A 83 -11.01 4.48 -3.88
CA ALA A 83 -11.49 5.74 -3.33
C ALA A 83 -12.72 5.54 -2.43
N ALA A 84 -13.59 4.59 -2.77
CA ALA A 84 -14.71 4.19 -1.92
C ALA A 84 -14.26 3.47 -0.64
N ASN A 85 -13.25 2.59 -0.74
CA ASN A 85 -12.69 1.85 0.39
C ASN A 85 -11.89 2.75 1.35
N TYR A 86 -11.22 3.78 0.83
CA TYR A 86 -10.36 4.70 1.61
C TYR A 86 -10.79 6.17 1.46
N ASN A 87 -12.08 6.41 1.68
CA ASN A 87 -12.75 7.70 1.42
C ASN A 87 -12.32 8.87 2.32
N ALA A 88 -11.66 8.60 3.45
CA ALA A 88 -11.16 9.64 4.35
C ALA A 88 -9.91 10.34 3.79
N CYS A 89 -9.16 9.67 2.91
CA CYS A 89 -7.99 10.27 2.29
C CYS A 89 -8.40 11.22 1.16
N PRO A 90 -8.00 12.50 1.18
CA PRO A 90 -8.39 13.49 0.18
C PRO A 90 -7.59 13.41 -1.12
N MET A 91 -6.53 12.60 -1.18
CA MET A 91 -5.58 12.52 -2.28
C MET A 91 -5.60 11.13 -2.91
N ASN A 92 -5.42 11.05 -4.23
CA ASN A 92 -5.15 9.79 -4.93
C ASN A 92 -3.64 9.46 -4.90
N ALA A 93 -3.27 8.26 -5.37
CA ALA A 93 -1.90 7.77 -5.44
C ALA A 93 -1.00 8.71 -6.24
N THR A 94 -1.46 9.22 -7.39
CA THR A 94 -0.70 10.17 -8.20
C THR A 94 -0.35 11.44 -7.42
N ASP A 95 -1.31 12.02 -6.70
CA ASP A 95 -1.09 13.20 -5.87
C ASP A 95 -0.11 12.91 -4.73
N ILE A 96 -0.25 11.75 -4.07
CA ILE A 96 0.64 11.33 -3.00
C ILE A 96 2.07 11.13 -3.54
N MET A 97 2.24 10.36 -4.60
CA MET A 97 3.55 10.09 -5.21
C MET A 97 4.20 11.37 -5.74
N ASN A 98 3.44 12.27 -6.36
CA ASN A 98 3.95 13.57 -6.78
C ASN A 98 4.50 14.41 -5.61
N ASN A 99 3.91 14.28 -4.42
CA ASN A 99 4.44 14.97 -3.23
C ASN A 99 5.66 14.26 -2.64
N VAL A 100 5.67 12.92 -2.62
CA VAL A 100 6.84 12.12 -2.21
C VAL A 100 8.04 12.44 -3.09
N MET A 101 7.86 12.44 -4.41
CA MET A 101 8.93 12.71 -5.39
C MET A 101 9.52 14.11 -5.25
N LYS A 102 8.75 15.11 -4.80
CA LYS A 102 9.26 16.46 -4.53
C LYS A 102 10.17 16.53 -3.30
N MET A 103 10.09 15.55 -2.40
CA MET A 103 10.88 15.51 -1.16
C MET A 103 12.15 14.66 -1.31
N LEU A 104 12.27 13.90 -2.40
CA LEU A 104 13.47 13.13 -2.72
C LEU A 104 14.54 14.07 -3.34
N PRO A 105 15.80 13.96 -2.92
CA PRO A 105 16.90 14.83 -3.36
C PRO A 105 17.37 14.58 -4.79
#